data_AF-A0A961WGJ3-F1
#
_entry.id   AF-A0A961WGJ3-F1
#
_cell.length_a   1.000
_cell.length_b   1.000
_cell.length_c   1.000
_cell.angle_alpha   90.00
_cell.angle_beta   90.00
_cell.angle_gamma   90.00
#
_symmetry.space_group_name_H-M   'P 1'
#
loop_
_entity.id
_entity.type
_entity.pdbx_description
1 polymer ?
#
loop_
_entity_poly.entity_id
_entity_poly.type
_entity_poly.pdbx_seq_one_letter_code
_entity_poly.pdbx_strand_id
1 'polypeptide(L)' 'MVRLNDNERAMLELLAETPRTLIPPMHLAYARRLSREGLAVQADGKWFITAAGIRETHRQLH' A
#
# COMPACT_ATOMS: atom_id res chain seq x y z
N MET A 1 14.88 2.84 -5.26
CA MET A 1 13.64 3.27 -5.96
C MET A 1 12.78 2.02 -6.13
N VAL A 2 11.59 1.98 -5.54
CA VAL A 2 10.72 0.81 -5.59
C VAL A 2 9.94 0.84 -6.90
N ARG A 3 10.04 -0.22 -7.71
CA ARG A 3 9.22 -0.36 -8.92
C ARG A 3 7.93 -1.11 -8.56
N LEU A 4 6.84 -0.37 -8.43
CA LEU A 4 5.50 -0.93 -8.21
C LEU A 4 4.82 -1.23 -9.55
N ASN A 5 4.09 -2.33 -9.62
CA ASN A 5 3.14 -2.57 -10.71
C ASN A 5 1.82 -1.81 -10.47
N ASP A 6 0.93 -1.82 -11.46
CA ASP A 6 -0.34 -1.07 -11.39
C ASP A 6 -1.25 -1.53 -10.23
N ASN A 7 -1.25 -2.83 -9.91
CA ASN A 7 -2.04 -3.37 -8.79
C ASN A 7 -1.48 -2.94 -7.42
N GLU A 8 -0.16 -2.88 -7.30
CA GLU A 8 0.52 -2.41 -6.08
C GLU A 8 0.32 -0.91 -5.91
N ARG A 9 0.36 -0.14 -7.00
CA ARG A 9 0.04 1.29 -7.01
C ARG A 9 -1.41 1.55 -6.60
N ALA A 10 -2.37 0.88 -7.23
CA ALA A 10 -3.78 1.00 -6.88
C ALA A 10 -4.06 0.61 -5.43
N MET A 11 -3.40 -0.44 -4.91
CA MET A 11 -3.50 -0.80 -3.50
C MET A 11 -2.96 0.31 -2.59
N LEU A 12 -1.83 0.92 -2.96
CA LEU A 12 -1.24 1.99 -2.18
C LEU A 12 -2.13 3.24 -2.15
N GLU A 13 -2.74 3.60 -3.28
CA GLU A 13 -3.74 4.67 -3.38
C GLU A 13 -4.96 4.38 -2.51
N LEU A 14 -5.51 3.16 -2.57
CA LEU A 14 -6.65 2.75 -1.73
C LEU A 14 -6.34 2.83 -0.23
N LEU A 15 -5.11 2.52 0.17
CA LEU A 15 -4.67 2.65 1.57
C LEU A 15 -4.37 4.10 1.97
N ALA A 16 -4.06 4.97 1.01
CA ALA A 16 -3.89 6.40 1.25
C ALA A 16 -5.21 7.09 1.57
N GLU A 17 -6.30 6.65 0.95
CA GLU A 17 -7.65 7.18 1.21
C GLU A 17 -8.16 6.77 2.59
N THR A 18 -8.10 5.47 2.94
CA THR A 18 -8.63 4.96 4.20
C THR A 18 -7.98 3.62 4.58
N PRO A 19 -7.61 3.41 5.85
CA PRO A 19 -7.13 2.12 6.32
C PRO A 19 -8.13 0.98 6.07
N ARG A 20 -7.64 -0.17 5.61
CA ARG A 20 -8.49 -1.31 5.20
C ARG A 20 -8.37 -2.47 6.17
N THR A 21 -9.48 -2.90 6.76
CA THR A 21 -9.54 -4.12 7.59
C THR A 21 -9.45 -5.39 6.75
N LEU A 22 -10.15 -5.41 5.60
CA LEU A 22 -10.22 -6.57 4.73
C LEU A 22 -9.54 -6.25 3.39
N ILE A 23 -8.52 -7.02 3.05
CA ILE A 23 -7.94 -7.09 1.72
C ILE A 23 -8.32 -8.46 1.15
N PRO A 24 -9.01 -8.53 -0.02
CA PRO A 24 -9.37 -9.81 -0.60
C PRO A 24 -8.14 -10.70 -0.80
N PRO A 25 -8.25 -12.03 -0.61
CA PRO A 25 -7.08 -12.94 -0.64
C PRO A 25 -6.21 -12.80 -1.89
N MET A 26 -6.83 -12.57 -3.05
CA MET A 26 -6.13 -12.36 -4.33
C MET A 26 -5.25 -11.10 -4.37
N HIS A 27 -5.52 -10.10 -3.51
CA HIS A 27 -4.74 -8.87 -3.43
C HIS A 27 -3.78 -8.83 -2.23
N LEU A 28 -3.82 -9.85 -1.36
CA LEU A 28 -3.00 -9.90 -0.15
C LEU A 28 -1.50 -9.94 -0.47
N ALA A 29 -1.13 -10.53 -1.61
CA ALA A 29 0.25 -10.53 -2.09
C ALA A 29 0.81 -9.12 -2.31
N TYR A 30 -0.02 -8.20 -2.84
CA TYR A 30 0.37 -6.80 -3.07
C TYR A 30 0.56 -6.08 -1.74
N ALA A 31 -0.38 -6.20 -0.80
CA ALA A 31 -0.28 -5.58 0.52
C ALA A 31 0.96 -6.04 1.30
N ARG A 32 1.26 -7.35 1.27
CA ARG A 32 2.46 -7.93 1.88
C ARG A 32 3.74 -7.41 1.24
N ARG A 33 3.76 -7.26 -0.09
CA ARG A 33 4.92 -6.70 -0.79
C ARG A 33 5.10 -5.23 -0.43
N LEU A 34 4.06 -4.41 -0.47
CA LEU A 34 4.11 -3.00 -0.04
C LEU A 34 4.61 -2.87 1.40
N SER A 35 4.22 -3.79 2.29
CA SER A 35 4.71 -3.78 3.66
C SER A 35 6.18 -4.15 3.78
N ARG A 36 6.66 -5.12 2.99
CA ARG A 36 8.09 -5.45 2.89
C ARG A 36 8.93 -4.28 2.39
N GLU A 37 8.38 -3.48 1.47
CA GLU A 37 9.00 -2.25 0.97
C GLU A 37 8.83 -1.05 1.93
N GLY A 38 8.18 -1.25 3.09
CA GLY A 38 7.94 -0.21 4.08
C GLY A 38 6.91 0.85 3.68
N LEU A 39 6.12 0.60 2.63
CA LEU A 39 5.11 1.51 2.09
C LEU A 39 3.74 1.34 2.76
N ALA A 40 3.48 0.16 3.32
CA ALA A 40 2.28 -0.14 4.09
C ALA A 40 2.63 -0.90 5.38
N VAL A 41 1.71 -0.96 6.33
CA VAL A 41 1.88 -1.73 7.58
C VAL A 41 0.55 -2.33 8.01
N GLN A 42 0.59 -3.54 8.54
CA GLN A 42 -0.57 -4.14 9.20
C GLN A 42 -0.47 -3.91 10.72
N ALA A 43 -1.45 -3.23 11.30
CA ALA A 43 -1.57 -2.98 12.73
C ALA A 43 -3.05 -3.10 13.14
N ASP A 44 -3.35 -3.62 14.32
CA ASP A 44 -4.73 -3.74 14.84
C ASP A 44 -5.72 -4.40 13.85
N GLY A 45 -5.26 -5.39 13.09
CA GLY A 45 -6.06 -6.08 12.07
C GLY A 45 -6.40 -5.24 10.83
N LYS A 46 -5.81 -4.05 10.67
CA LYS A 46 -6.01 -3.16 9.52
C LYS A 46 -4.69 -2.88 8.81
N TRP A 47 -4.80 -2.56 7.54
CA TRP A 47 -3.70 -2.10 6.71
C TRP A 47 -3.71 -0.58 6.65
N PHE A 48 -2.56 0.01 6.91
CA PHE A 48 -2.31 1.45 6.88
C PHE A 48 -1.23 1.76 5.87
N ILE A 49 -1.34 2.91 5.20
CA ILE A 49 -0.22 3.48 4.45
C ILE A 49 0.82 4.05 5.43
N THR A 50 2.10 3.97 5.09
CA THR A 50 3.17 4.65 5.85
C THR A 50 3.47 6.03 5.26
N ALA A 51 4.24 6.85 5.98
CA ALA A 51 4.75 8.11 5.42
C ALA A 51 5.60 7.89 4.15
N ALA A 52 6.30 6.75 4.04
CA ALA A 52 7.03 6.40 2.82
C ALA A 52 6.07 6.04 1.68
N GLY A 53 4.99 5.31 1.98
CA GLY A 53 3.89 5.04 1.06
C GLY A 53 3.26 6.32 0.51
N ILE A 54 2.90 7.26 1.38
CA ILE A 54 2.30 8.55 0.98
C ILE A 54 3.22 9.30 0.00
N ARG A 55 4.52 9.41 0.33
CA ARG A 55 5.49 10.07 -0.57
C ARG A 55 5.61 9.35 -1.91
N GLU A 56 5.55 8.03 -1.91
CA GLU A 56 5.59 7.23 -3.14
C GLU A 56 4.33 7.45 -4.00
N THR A 57 3.14 7.53 -3.39
CA THR A 57 1.90 7.90 -4.09
C THR A 57 2.00 9.28 -4.73
N HIS A 58 2.47 10.30 -4.01
CA HIS A 58 2.63 11.66 -4.57
C HIS A 58 3.65 11.72 -5.70
N ARG A 59 4.75 10.96 -5.62
CA ARG A 59 5.78 10.91 -6.68
C ARG A 59 5.24 10.30 -7.98
N GLN A 60 4.20 9.48 -7.93
CA GLN A 60 3.65 8.83 -9.12
C GLN A 60 2.62 9.70 -9.85
N LEU A 61 2.11 10.74 -9.18
CA LEU A 61 1.16 11.71 -9.73
C LEU A 61 1.84 12.92 -10.42
N HIS A 62 3.15 13.10 -10.22
CA HIS A 62 3.95 14.23 -10.71
C HIS A 62 5.18 13.74 -11.49
#